data_AF-A0A9W9V4N3-F1
#
_entry.id   AF-A0A9W9V4N3-F1
#
_cell.length_a   1.000
_cell.length_b   1.000
_cell.length_c   1.000
_cell.angle_alpha   90.00
_cell.angle_beta   90.00
_cell.angle_gamma   90.00
#
_symmetry.space_group_name_H-M   'P 1'
#
loop_
_entity.id
_entity.type
_entity.pdbx_description
1 polymer ?
#
loop_
_entity_poly.entity_id
_entity_poly.type
_entity_poly.pdbx_seq_one_letter_code
_entity_poly.pdbx_strand_id
1 'polypeptide(L)'
;MQTDTLTDEILAILKERDLLAKRDVIESALEDPATGEKTEEWVSKHLNPSTLLSREELVLYNKLENSGTLQPILRDPELGATRPFLEDDIRSAIESLEASTAAIQKQTETLSFQCETLKKQLRQKDNWEQDRSRDIARLRKKHEAGRQTTTIAANDLSDELEASFRGATEKTGAENKRILSSLSTRLKQDDKVLAELETLISGIKSNGNDAATVKRAGQLSSMLADYNAEEIHYRLDRLYLETILSGPPKASQTITEDQNIAALQDELESLYPEIEILAEMSTKQQFHEPILREIQNQHTQLRAASEEKLERALDVLIDMTTSKQTLTQHLHERESSCELLEQLATLYQSEVGNPLVTQPPSRRESLRRRSMQAGLLLAPPRTNPTPLPEQPALESLLRRIGVSPESVIRPRAEDGGAQGLHEKRIQLSETLRALEMAVDAPLVTRLAPADSALHLLGSGLHANSQYEVSLRDLELERALAALEGELGELQRGVRGLDLDVLHQRDKTRDHFLERWG
;
A
#
# COMPACT_ATOMS: atom_id res chain seq x y z
N MET A 1 24.89 -17.05 101.23
CA MET A 1 23.57 -16.39 101.35
C MET A 1 22.39 -17.29 100.93
N GLN A 2 22.61 -18.51 100.40
CA GLN A 2 21.55 -19.52 100.19
C GLN A 2 21.44 -20.55 101.34
N THR A 3 22.47 -20.67 102.18
CA THR A 3 22.50 -21.58 103.33
C THR A 3 21.57 -21.14 104.46
N ASP A 4 21.48 -19.83 104.72
CA ASP A 4 20.66 -19.28 105.81
C ASP A 4 19.16 -19.56 105.60
N THR A 5 18.68 -19.49 104.35
CA THR A 5 17.27 -19.75 104.02
C THR A 5 16.87 -21.21 104.20
N LEU A 6 17.79 -22.15 103.91
CA LEU A 6 17.53 -23.59 104.07
C LEU A 6 17.56 -24.00 105.55
N THR A 7 18.47 -23.43 106.34
CA THR A 7 18.51 -23.69 107.79
C THR A 7 17.24 -23.18 108.50
N ASP A 8 16.70 -22.04 108.06
CA ASP A 8 15.44 -21.50 108.59
C ASP A 8 14.23 -22.34 108.17
N GLU A 9 14.20 -22.87 106.95
CA GLU A 9 13.15 -23.77 106.46
C GLU A 9 13.16 -25.12 107.19
N ILE A 10 14.34 -25.72 107.40
CA ILE A 10 14.49 -26.95 108.20
C ILE A 10 14.04 -26.72 109.64
N LEU A 11 14.43 -25.59 110.25
CA LEU A 11 14.03 -25.26 111.62
C LEU A 11 12.53 -25.00 111.75
N ALA A 12 11.88 -24.39 110.75
CA ALA A 12 10.44 -24.21 110.73
C ALA A 12 9.72 -25.57 110.67
N ILE A 13 10.15 -26.47 109.78
CA ILE A 13 9.58 -27.81 109.61
C ILE A 13 9.77 -28.69 110.86
N LEU A 14 10.90 -28.55 111.57
CA LEU A 14 11.15 -29.28 112.82
C LEU A 14 10.35 -28.71 114.01
N LYS A 15 10.19 -27.38 114.08
CA LYS A 15 9.35 -26.72 115.10
C LYS A 15 7.87 -27.04 114.95
N GLU A 16 7.36 -27.15 113.72
CA GLU A 16 5.97 -27.56 113.47
C GLU A 16 5.63 -28.97 113.98
N ARG A 17 6.66 -29.78 114.28
CA ARG A 17 6.53 -31.17 114.70
C ARG A 17 7.00 -31.44 116.13
N ASP A 18 7.16 -30.40 116.96
CA ASP A 18 7.62 -30.48 118.35
C ASP A 18 9.00 -31.19 118.53
N LEU A 19 9.87 -31.13 117.51
CA LEU A 19 11.24 -31.65 117.58
C LEU A 19 12.22 -30.53 117.95
N LEU A 20 12.83 -30.62 119.14
CA LEU A 20 13.81 -29.66 119.64
C LEU A 20 15.19 -29.89 119.01
N ALA A 21 15.50 -29.17 117.93
CA ALA A 21 16.83 -29.16 117.33
C ALA A 21 17.61 -27.87 117.67
N LYS A 22 18.92 -28.00 117.92
CA LYS A 22 19.84 -26.86 118.14
C LYS A 22 20.33 -26.33 116.80
N ARG A 23 20.14 -25.02 116.55
CA ARG A 23 20.56 -24.31 115.33
C ARG A 23 22.02 -24.59 114.96
N ASP A 24 22.90 -24.53 115.95
CA ASP A 24 24.35 -24.70 115.78
C ASP A 24 24.73 -26.06 115.16
N VAL A 25 23.95 -27.12 115.40
CA VAL A 25 24.23 -28.47 114.89
C VAL A 25 23.81 -28.61 113.42
N ILE A 26 22.75 -27.92 113.02
CA ILE A 26 22.25 -27.92 111.63
C ILE A 26 23.15 -27.06 110.75
N GLU A 27 23.57 -25.90 111.24
CA GLU A 27 24.55 -25.04 110.57
C GLU A 27 25.90 -25.78 110.42
N SER A 28 26.38 -26.46 111.47
CA SER A 28 27.62 -27.27 111.39
C SER A 28 27.54 -28.44 110.41
N ALA A 29 26.37 -29.05 110.21
CA ALA A 29 26.19 -30.16 109.28
C ALA A 29 26.05 -29.69 107.82
N LEU A 30 25.57 -28.47 107.59
CA LEU A 30 25.44 -27.86 106.27
C LEU A 30 26.76 -27.20 105.80
N GLU A 31 27.59 -26.74 106.73
CA GLU A 31 28.90 -26.13 106.46
C GLU A 31 30.04 -27.15 106.26
N ASP A 32 29.82 -28.44 106.55
CA ASP A 32 30.81 -29.51 106.34
C ASP A 32 30.98 -29.83 104.84
N PRO A 33 32.14 -29.58 104.20
CA PRO A 33 32.30 -29.62 102.74
C PRO A 33 32.17 -31.02 102.11
N ALA A 34 32.21 -32.11 102.90
CA ALA A 34 32.02 -33.47 102.41
C ALA A 34 30.58 -33.97 102.52
N THR A 35 29.78 -33.37 103.40
CA THR A 35 28.46 -33.86 103.79
C THR A 35 27.36 -32.87 103.39
N GLY A 36 27.66 -31.56 103.29
CA GLY A 36 26.68 -30.50 103.03
C GLY A 36 25.80 -30.72 101.79
N GLU A 37 26.39 -30.99 100.62
CA GLU A 37 25.63 -31.16 99.36
C GLU A 37 24.73 -32.41 99.39
N LYS A 38 25.20 -33.52 99.98
CA LYS A 38 24.38 -34.71 100.22
C LYS A 38 23.28 -34.48 101.26
N THR A 39 23.55 -33.63 102.25
CA THR A 39 22.57 -33.28 103.29
C THR A 39 21.51 -32.36 102.71
N GLU A 40 21.86 -31.47 101.79
CA GLU A 40 20.93 -30.60 101.05
C GLU A 40 20.05 -31.39 100.06
N GLU A 41 20.64 -32.33 99.31
CA GLU A 41 19.86 -33.28 98.49
C GLU A 41 18.96 -34.18 99.34
N TRP A 42 19.44 -34.64 100.51
CA TRP A 42 18.63 -35.43 101.43
C TRP A 42 17.48 -34.60 102.03
N VAL A 43 17.75 -33.35 102.42
CA VAL A 43 16.73 -32.43 102.93
C VAL A 43 15.69 -32.15 101.86
N SER A 44 16.07 -31.77 100.64
CA SER A 44 15.09 -31.49 99.58
C SER A 44 14.27 -32.72 99.17
N LYS A 45 14.86 -33.92 99.25
CA LYS A 45 14.18 -35.17 98.92
C LYS A 45 13.27 -35.70 100.02
N HIS A 46 13.62 -35.52 101.30
CA HIS A 46 12.90 -36.11 102.43
C HIS A 46 12.13 -35.11 103.30
N LEU A 47 12.53 -33.84 103.31
CA LEU A 47 11.86 -32.74 104.02
C LEU A 47 10.94 -31.91 103.09
N ASN A 48 10.24 -32.55 102.15
CA ASN A 48 9.22 -31.93 101.30
C ASN A 48 7.81 -32.13 101.89
N PRO A 49 6.82 -31.22 101.68
CA PRO A 49 5.47 -31.37 102.21
C PRO A 49 4.72 -32.56 101.61
N SER A 50 5.20 -33.14 100.51
CA SER A 50 4.68 -34.38 99.92
C SER A 50 5.21 -35.66 100.56
N THR A 51 6.34 -35.61 101.28
CA THR A 51 6.97 -36.79 101.91
C THR A 51 6.76 -36.84 103.42
N LEU A 52 6.26 -35.76 104.01
CA LEU A 52 6.06 -35.65 105.45
C LEU A 52 4.58 -35.40 105.74
N LEU A 53 4.02 -36.12 106.72
CA LEU A 53 2.64 -35.88 107.14
C LEU A 53 2.49 -34.48 107.76
N SER A 54 1.44 -33.77 107.33
CA SER A 54 0.96 -32.55 107.97
C SER A 54 0.42 -32.84 109.38
N ARG A 55 0.36 -31.83 110.26
CA ARG A 55 -0.15 -31.98 111.64
C ARG A 55 -1.57 -32.55 111.68
N GLU A 56 -2.42 -32.15 110.75
CA GLU A 56 -3.78 -32.67 110.62
C GLU A 56 -3.79 -34.14 110.17
N GLU A 57 -2.91 -34.50 109.23
CA GLU A 57 -2.76 -35.86 108.73
C GLU A 57 -2.15 -36.80 109.76
N LEU A 58 -1.23 -36.32 110.60
CA LEU A 58 -0.66 -37.09 111.70
C LEU A 58 -1.70 -37.34 112.80
N VAL A 59 -2.55 -36.34 113.09
CA VAL A 59 -3.70 -36.53 113.99
C VAL A 59 -4.71 -37.51 113.39
N LEU A 60 -4.95 -37.47 112.08
CA LEU A 60 -5.82 -38.43 111.39
C LEU A 60 -5.20 -39.83 111.38
N TYR A 61 -3.91 -39.97 111.12
CA TYR A 61 -3.17 -41.23 111.16
C TYR A 61 -3.22 -41.85 112.56
N ASN A 62 -2.91 -41.09 113.61
CA ASN A 62 -3.03 -41.55 115.00
C ASN A 62 -4.48 -41.90 115.36
N LYS A 63 -5.47 -41.17 114.87
CA LYS A 63 -6.88 -41.55 115.06
C LYS A 63 -7.22 -42.86 114.35
N LEU A 64 -6.72 -43.07 113.13
CA LEU A 64 -6.93 -44.28 112.32
C LEU A 64 -6.20 -45.51 112.88
N GLU A 65 -5.01 -45.31 113.47
CA GLU A 65 -4.24 -46.34 114.16
C GLU A 65 -4.91 -46.73 115.48
N ASN A 66 -5.32 -45.74 116.28
CA ASN A 66 -6.06 -45.97 117.53
C ASN A 66 -7.48 -46.54 117.29
N SER A 67 -8.08 -46.32 116.11
CA SER A 67 -9.36 -46.92 115.71
C SER A 67 -9.23 -48.27 114.99
N GLY A 68 -8.01 -48.82 114.85
CA GLY A 68 -7.76 -50.15 114.29
C GLY A 68 -8.14 -50.35 112.81
N THR A 69 -8.45 -49.27 112.10
CA THR A 69 -9.07 -49.31 110.76
C THR A 69 -8.03 -49.41 109.63
N LEU A 70 -6.74 -49.27 109.94
CA LEU A 70 -5.62 -49.41 109.00
C LEU A 70 -5.21 -50.87 108.74
N GLN A 71 -5.42 -51.79 109.70
CA GLN A 71 -5.07 -53.20 109.54
C GLN A 71 -5.77 -53.93 108.37
N PRO A 72 -7.07 -53.68 108.06
CA PRO A 72 -7.71 -54.30 106.90
C PRO A 72 -7.22 -53.74 105.56
N ILE A 73 -6.87 -52.45 105.47
CA ILE A 73 -6.42 -51.81 104.21
C ILE A 73 -5.00 -52.27 103.83
N LEU A 74 -4.12 -52.49 104.83
CA LEU A 74 -2.76 -53.00 104.59
C LEU A 74 -2.73 -54.51 104.29
N ARG A 75 -3.81 -55.25 104.58
CA ARG A 75 -3.93 -56.69 104.33
C ARG A 75 -4.81 -57.02 103.13
N ASP A 76 -5.22 -56.04 102.34
CA ASP A 76 -6.06 -56.27 101.16
C ASP A 76 -5.24 -57.00 100.06
N PRO A 77 -5.63 -58.23 99.65
CA PRO A 77 -4.88 -59.03 98.69
C PRO A 77 -4.94 -58.50 97.25
N GLU A 78 -5.78 -57.51 96.96
CA GLU A 78 -5.93 -56.95 95.61
C GLU A 78 -4.86 -55.92 95.22
N LEU A 79 -4.05 -55.42 96.17
CA LEU A 79 -2.85 -54.64 95.83
C LEU A 79 -1.70 -55.53 95.27
N GLY A 80 -1.75 -56.85 95.51
CA GLY A 80 -0.82 -57.83 94.95
C GLY A 80 -1.25 -58.40 93.58
N ALA A 81 -2.40 -57.98 93.04
CA ALA A 81 -2.95 -58.46 91.79
C ALA A 81 -2.49 -57.66 90.55
N THR A 82 -1.41 -56.89 90.66
CA THR A 82 -0.66 -56.49 89.46
C THR A 82 0.20 -57.67 89.03
N ARG A 83 -0.20 -58.32 87.93
CA ARG A 83 0.58 -59.37 87.25
C ARG A 83 2.04 -58.90 87.16
N PRO A 84 3.02 -59.67 87.70
CA PRO A 84 4.42 -59.31 87.54
C PRO A 84 4.73 -59.24 86.04
N PHE A 85 5.28 -58.11 85.59
CA PHE A 85 5.73 -57.95 84.20
C PHE A 85 6.65 -59.12 83.86
N LEU A 86 6.30 -59.91 82.84
CA LEU A 86 7.23 -60.93 82.35
C LEU A 86 8.36 -60.22 81.63
N GLU A 87 9.60 -60.64 81.89
CA GLU A 87 10.80 -60.12 81.23
C GLU A 87 10.69 -60.18 79.70
N ASP A 88 9.97 -61.18 79.17
CA ASP A 88 9.72 -61.35 77.74
C ASP A 88 8.70 -60.34 77.17
N ASP A 89 7.73 -59.89 77.98
CA ASP A 89 6.79 -58.81 77.59
C ASP A 89 7.53 -57.46 77.54
N ILE A 90 8.47 -57.24 78.45
CA ILE A 90 9.35 -56.05 78.42
C ILE A 90 10.29 -56.12 77.21
N ARG A 91 10.91 -57.28 76.95
CA ARG A 91 11.81 -57.45 75.80
C ARG A 91 11.08 -57.25 74.47
N SER A 92 9.88 -57.82 74.30
CA SER A 92 9.08 -57.63 73.09
C SER A 92 8.59 -56.19 72.93
N ALA A 93 8.25 -55.48 74.02
CA ALA A 93 7.92 -54.06 73.98
C ALA A 93 9.12 -53.18 73.59
N ILE A 94 10.33 -53.51 74.08
CA ILE A 94 11.57 -52.83 73.69
C ILE A 94 11.88 -53.09 72.22
N GLU A 95 11.83 -54.34 71.76
CA GLU A 95 12.08 -54.70 70.36
C GLU A 95 11.07 -54.01 69.41
N SER A 96 9.79 -53.94 69.80
CA SER A 96 8.75 -53.22 69.06
C SER A 96 9.01 -51.71 69.02
N LEU A 97 9.43 -51.12 70.15
CA LEU A 97 9.77 -49.71 70.23
C LEU A 97 11.02 -49.38 69.42
N GLU A 98 12.05 -50.22 69.45
CA GLU A 98 13.27 -50.09 68.64
C GLU A 98 12.95 -50.23 67.15
N ALA A 99 12.12 -51.20 66.76
CA ALA A 99 11.66 -51.36 65.39
C ALA A 99 10.87 -50.13 64.90
N SER A 100 9.99 -49.59 65.75
CA SER A 100 9.24 -48.35 65.47
C SER A 100 10.18 -47.14 65.36
N THR A 101 11.13 -47.00 66.28
CA THR A 101 12.11 -45.91 66.28
C THR A 101 12.99 -45.97 65.04
N ALA A 102 13.44 -47.16 64.64
CA ALA A 102 14.19 -47.37 63.40
C ALA A 102 13.36 -47.08 62.15
N ALA A 103 12.06 -47.41 62.16
CA ALA A 103 11.14 -47.08 61.06
C ALA A 103 10.92 -45.56 60.95
N ILE A 104 10.71 -44.87 62.08
CA ILE A 104 10.58 -43.41 62.14
C ILE A 104 11.87 -42.75 61.67
N GLN A 105 13.03 -43.23 62.12
CA GLN A 105 14.33 -42.69 61.70
C GLN A 105 14.50 -42.78 60.18
N LYS A 106 14.22 -43.95 59.58
CA LYS A 106 14.24 -44.12 58.10
C LYS A 106 13.26 -43.19 57.38
N GLN A 107 12.07 -42.98 57.95
CA GLN A 107 11.09 -42.04 57.40
C GLN A 107 11.58 -40.59 57.49
N THR A 108 12.17 -40.18 58.61
CA THR A 108 12.72 -38.82 58.77
C THR A 108 13.91 -38.57 57.84
N GLU A 109 14.78 -39.55 57.64
CA GLU A 109 15.88 -39.48 56.68
C GLU A 109 15.33 -39.33 55.25
N THR A 110 14.34 -40.14 54.88
CA THR A 110 13.69 -40.06 53.56
C THR A 110 13.02 -38.70 53.35
N LEU A 111 12.28 -38.19 54.33
CA LEU A 111 11.65 -36.87 54.26
C LEU A 111 12.69 -35.75 54.20
N SER A 112 13.78 -35.84 54.95
CA SER A 112 14.86 -34.85 54.91
C SER A 112 15.49 -34.79 53.51
N PHE A 113 15.74 -35.95 52.89
CA PHE A 113 16.25 -36.04 51.53
C PHE A 113 15.26 -35.47 50.50
N GLN A 114 13.96 -35.77 50.65
CA GLN A 114 12.92 -35.19 49.80
C GLN A 114 12.84 -33.66 49.96
N CYS A 115 12.89 -33.15 51.18
CA CYS A 115 12.91 -31.71 51.45
C CYS A 115 14.14 -31.03 50.85
N GLU A 116 15.32 -31.62 50.96
CA GLU A 116 16.54 -31.09 50.33
C GLU A 116 16.44 -31.09 48.80
N THR A 117 15.89 -32.15 48.23
CA THR A 117 15.68 -32.26 46.78
C THR A 117 14.69 -31.21 46.28
N LEU A 118 13.57 -31.00 46.98
CA LEU A 118 12.61 -29.95 46.67
C LEU A 118 13.22 -28.55 46.80
N LYS A 119 14.03 -28.30 47.85
CA LYS A 119 14.77 -27.04 48.00
C LYS A 119 15.74 -26.79 46.85
N LYS A 120 16.45 -27.83 46.37
CA LYS A 120 17.33 -27.74 45.20
C LYS A 120 16.54 -27.44 43.93
N GLN A 121 15.41 -28.11 43.71
CA GLN A 121 14.53 -27.86 42.56
C GLN A 121 13.94 -26.45 42.57
N LEU A 122 13.52 -25.94 43.73
CA LEU A 122 13.00 -24.58 43.85
C LEU A 122 14.07 -23.54 43.48
N ARG A 123 15.29 -23.68 44.03
CA ARG A 123 16.42 -22.80 43.66
C ARG A 123 16.75 -22.88 42.16
N GLN A 124 16.69 -24.07 41.58
CA GLN A 124 16.92 -24.24 40.16
C GLN A 124 15.83 -23.55 39.34
N LYS A 125 14.56 -23.65 39.75
CA LYS A 125 13.44 -22.95 39.12
C LYS A 125 13.59 -21.43 39.22
N ASP A 126 13.93 -20.90 40.40
CA ASP A 126 14.16 -19.46 40.60
C ASP A 126 15.29 -18.94 39.69
N ASN A 127 16.39 -19.69 39.58
CA ASN A 127 17.48 -19.36 38.67
C ASN A 127 17.03 -19.39 37.20
N TRP A 128 16.26 -20.41 36.79
CA TRP A 128 15.70 -20.49 35.44
C TRP A 128 14.74 -19.33 35.13
N GLU A 129 13.90 -18.94 36.08
CA GLU A 129 12.98 -17.81 35.94
C GLU A 129 13.75 -16.49 35.85
N GLN A 130 14.81 -16.33 36.65
CA GLN A 130 15.68 -15.16 36.59
C GLN A 130 16.41 -15.09 35.23
N ASP A 131 16.97 -16.20 34.75
CA ASP A 131 17.62 -16.27 33.45
C ASP A 131 16.64 -15.97 32.31
N ARG A 132 15.45 -16.58 32.35
CA ARG A 132 14.37 -16.32 31.40
C ARG A 132 13.94 -14.85 31.41
N SER A 133 13.79 -14.24 32.59
CA SER A 133 13.42 -12.84 32.72
C SER A 133 14.47 -11.91 32.12
N ARG A 134 15.76 -12.22 32.33
CA ARG A 134 16.90 -11.49 31.77
C ARG A 134 16.96 -11.59 30.26
N ASP A 135 16.72 -12.77 29.70
CA ASP A 135 16.71 -12.97 28.25
C ASP A 135 15.51 -12.29 27.58
N ILE A 136 14.32 -12.34 28.21
CA ILE A 136 13.15 -11.59 27.75
C ILE A 136 13.43 -10.08 27.78
N ALA A 137 14.05 -9.56 28.83
CA ALA A 137 14.40 -8.14 28.93
C ALA A 137 15.42 -7.73 27.85
N ARG A 138 16.43 -8.56 27.58
CA ARG A 138 17.39 -8.35 26.49
C ARG A 138 16.70 -8.35 25.13
N LEU A 139 15.79 -9.28 24.88
CA LEU A 139 15.04 -9.37 23.64
C LEU A 139 14.15 -8.14 23.44
N ARG A 140 13.43 -7.70 24.48
CA ARG A 140 12.64 -6.45 24.46
C ARG A 140 13.50 -5.24 24.16
N LYS A 141 14.67 -5.10 24.80
CA LYS A 141 15.60 -3.99 24.53
C LYS A 141 16.11 -4.01 23.08
N LYS A 142 16.44 -5.19 22.53
CA LYS A 142 16.86 -5.34 21.13
C LYS A 142 15.73 -4.99 20.17
N HIS A 143 14.51 -5.43 20.45
CA HIS A 143 13.34 -5.11 19.64
C HIS A 143 13.02 -3.62 19.66
N GLU A 144 13.08 -2.98 20.83
CA GLU A 144 12.85 -1.54 20.96
C GLU A 144 13.92 -0.72 20.24
N ALA A 145 15.20 -1.08 20.39
CA ALA A 145 16.28 -0.46 19.63
C ALA A 145 16.08 -0.66 18.11
N GLY A 146 15.68 -1.86 17.68
CA GLY A 146 15.34 -2.15 16.30
C GLY A 146 14.20 -1.27 15.79
N ARG A 147 13.10 -1.16 16.53
CA ARG A 147 11.97 -0.28 16.20
C ARG A 147 12.41 1.17 16.06
N GLN A 148 13.17 1.68 17.02
CA GLN A 148 13.69 3.05 16.98
C GLN A 148 14.56 3.27 15.74
N THR A 149 15.46 2.34 15.41
CA THR A 149 16.28 2.44 14.18
C THR A 149 15.42 2.40 12.92
N THR A 150 14.38 1.55 12.86
CA THR A 150 13.48 1.52 11.71
C THR A 150 12.63 2.78 11.60
N THR A 151 12.21 3.38 12.72
CA THR A 151 11.46 4.64 12.74
C THR A 151 12.33 5.80 12.30
N ILE A 152 13.58 5.88 12.76
CA ILE A 152 14.53 6.90 12.29
C ILE A 152 14.77 6.76 10.79
N ALA A 153 15.07 5.55 10.30
CA ALA A 153 15.27 5.31 8.88
C ALA A 153 14.02 5.63 8.03
N ALA A 154 12.81 5.36 8.54
CA ALA A 154 11.56 5.70 7.85
C ALA A 154 11.33 7.22 7.79
N ASN A 155 11.65 7.96 8.87
CA ASN A 155 11.58 9.41 8.88
C ASN A 155 12.62 10.02 7.94
N ASP A 156 13.87 9.54 7.96
CA ASP A 156 14.93 10.02 7.07
C ASP A 156 14.53 9.85 5.58
N LEU A 157 13.96 8.69 5.22
CA LEU A 157 13.43 8.47 3.87
C LEU A 157 12.23 9.37 3.53
N SER A 158 11.39 9.67 4.52
CA SER A 158 10.25 10.58 4.34
C SER A 158 10.72 12.01 4.10
N ASP A 159 11.71 12.48 4.86
CA ASP A 159 12.32 13.80 4.71
C ASP A 159 13.07 13.92 3.36
N GLU A 160 13.78 12.87 2.93
CA GLU A 160 14.43 12.81 1.62
C GLU A 160 13.39 12.87 0.49
N LEU A 161 12.29 12.14 0.62
CA LEU A 161 11.20 12.16 -0.35
C LEU A 161 10.53 13.53 -0.40
N GLU A 162 10.28 14.18 0.74
CA GLU A 162 9.72 15.53 0.81
C GLU A 162 10.66 16.57 0.18
N ALA A 163 11.96 16.48 0.45
CA ALA A 163 12.98 17.32 -0.17
C ALA A 163 13.03 17.11 -1.70
N SER A 164 12.90 15.86 -2.15
CA SER A 164 12.82 15.50 -3.58
C SER A 164 11.56 16.08 -4.24
N PHE A 165 10.39 15.96 -3.59
CA PHE A 165 9.15 16.58 -4.07
C PHE A 165 9.24 18.09 -4.16
N ARG A 166 9.79 18.75 -3.13
CA ARG A 166 10.02 20.19 -3.12
C ARG A 166 10.95 20.62 -4.25
N GLY A 167 12.07 19.91 -4.42
CA GLY A 167 13.00 20.16 -5.51
C GLY A 167 12.37 19.96 -6.89
N ALA A 168 11.58 18.90 -7.07
CA ALA A 168 10.90 18.61 -8.32
C ALA A 168 9.80 19.65 -8.63
N THR A 169 9.00 20.07 -7.65
CA THR A 169 7.97 21.12 -7.82
C THR A 169 8.60 22.48 -8.13
N GLU A 170 9.68 22.86 -7.44
CA GLU A 170 10.42 24.09 -7.73
C GLU A 170 11.04 24.07 -9.13
N LYS A 171 11.63 22.94 -9.52
CA LYS A 171 12.18 22.74 -10.87
C LYS A 171 11.09 22.88 -11.93
N THR A 172 9.95 22.21 -11.76
CA THR A 172 8.79 22.34 -12.66
C THR A 172 8.28 23.78 -12.71
N GLY A 173 8.20 24.49 -11.58
CA GLY A 173 7.82 25.90 -11.53
C GLY A 173 8.79 26.83 -12.26
N ALA A 174 10.10 26.60 -12.15
CA ALA A 174 11.13 27.34 -12.87
C ALA A 174 11.12 27.06 -14.37
N GLU A 175 10.96 25.79 -14.75
CA GLU A 175 10.81 25.36 -16.15
C GLU A 175 9.54 25.96 -16.78
N ASN A 176 8.40 25.98 -16.07
CA ASN A 176 7.16 26.62 -16.53
C ASN A 176 7.35 28.11 -16.83
N LYS A 177 8.04 28.86 -15.96
CA LYS A 177 8.37 30.27 -16.21
C LYS A 177 9.25 30.42 -17.46
N ARG A 178 10.26 29.56 -17.62
CA ARG A 178 11.14 29.56 -18.80
C ARG A 178 10.35 29.26 -20.08
N ILE A 179 9.47 28.27 -20.05
CA ILE A 179 8.61 27.91 -21.19
C ILE A 179 7.69 29.07 -21.54
N LEU A 180 7.00 29.69 -20.58
CA LEU A 180 6.14 30.86 -20.82
C LEU A 180 6.92 32.01 -21.46
N SER A 181 8.15 32.27 -21.01
CA SER A 181 9.01 33.29 -21.63
C SER A 181 9.37 32.92 -23.08
N SER A 182 9.73 31.66 -23.34
CA SER A 182 10.05 31.14 -24.67
C SER A 182 8.85 31.15 -25.62
N LEU A 183 7.66 30.83 -25.10
CA LEU A 183 6.39 30.91 -25.83
C LEU A 183 6.08 32.34 -26.23
N SER A 184 6.20 33.28 -25.30
CA SER A 184 5.98 34.70 -25.59
C SER A 184 6.94 35.21 -26.67
N THR A 185 8.22 34.82 -26.61
CA THR A 185 9.19 35.19 -27.65
C THR A 185 8.89 34.54 -29.00
N ARG A 186 8.48 33.27 -29.01
CA ARG A 186 8.14 32.55 -30.24
C ARG A 186 6.89 33.13 -30.90
N LEU A 187 5.83 33.38 -30.13
CA LEU A 187 4.60 34.02 -30.63
C LEU A 187 4.90 35.40 -31.23
N LYS A 188 5.74 36.21 -30.58
CA LYS A 188 6.18 37.50 -31.15
C LYS A 188 6.96 37.35 -32.45
N GLN A 189 7.72 36.25 -32.61
CA GLN A 189 8.43 35.97 -33.85
C GLN A 189 7.47 35.50 -34.94
N ASP A 190 6.52 34.63 -34.60
CA ASP A 190 5.45 34.18 -35.49
C ASP A 190 4.62 35.36 -36.01
N ASP A 191 4.26 36.32 -35.14
CA ASP A 191 3.52 37.53 -35.53
C ASP A 191 4.30 38.38 -36.55
N LYS A 192 5.63 38.48 -36.38
CA LYS A 192 6.49 39.18 -37.36
C LYS A 192 6.53 38.45 -38.70
N VAL A 193 6.69 37.13 -38.67
CA VAL A 193 6.71 36.29 -39.87
C VAL A 193 5.37 36.36 -40.60
N LEU A 194 4.25 36.38 -39.88
CA LEU A 194 2.92 36.57 -40.48
C LEU A 194 2.75 37.96 -41.10
N ALA A 195 3.28 39.01 -40.47
CA ALA A 195 3.28 40.35 -41.06
C ALA A 195 4.13 40.38 -42.34
N GLU A 196 5.31 39.75 -42.34
CA GLU A 196 6.15 39.60 -43.55
C GLU A 196 5.41 38.82 -44.64
N LEU A 197 4.72 37.74 -44.28
CA LEU A 197 3.90 36.93 -45.18
C LEU A 197 2.77 37.75 -45.80
N GLU A 198 2.07 38.56 -45.00
CA GLU A 198 1.00 39.45 -45.47
C GLU A 198 1.53 40.46 -46.49
N THR A 199 2.71 41.05 -46.25
CA THR A 199 3.34 41.94 -47.23
C THR A 199 3.72 41.21 -48.53
N LEU A 200 4.19 39.96 -48.42
CA LEU A 200 4.58 39.13 -49.56
C LEU A 200 3.37 38.76 -50.43
N ILE A 201 2.26 38.37 -49.81
CA ILE A 201 1.00 38.03 -50.47
C ILE A 201 0.33 39.28 -51.07
N SER A 202 0.36 40.42 -50.37
CA SER A 202 -0.14 41.70 -50.89
C SER A 202 0.61 42.16 -52.15
N GLY A 203 1.84 41.67 -52.35
CA GLY A 203 2.64 41.90 -53.55
C GLY A 203 2.29 41.00 -54.74
N ILE A 204 1.28 40.13 -54.65
CA ILE A 204 0.79 39.30 -55.76
C ILE A 204 -0.17 40.15 -56.61
N LYS A 205 0.28 40.59 -57.78
CA LYS A 205 -0.54 41.35 -58.73
C LYS A 205 -1.33 40.40 -59.62
N SER A 206 -2.65 40.62 -59.71
CA SER A 206 -3.52 39.99 -60.72
C SER A 206 -3.76 40.99 -61.84
N ASN A 207 -3.36 40.66 -63.06
CA ASN A 207 -3.60 41.50 -64.23
C ASN A 207 -5.04 41.29 -64.74
N GLY A 208 -5.99 42.00 -64.14
CA GLY A 208 -7.42 41.86 -64.47
C GLY A 208 -7.83 42.39 -65.85
N ASN A 209 -6.94 43.13 -66.54
CA ASN A 209 -7.26 43.83 -67.79
C ASN A 209 -6.78 43.12 -69.07
N ASP A 210 -6.10 41.97 -68.97
CA ASP A 210 -5.48 41.31 -70.13
C ASP A 210 -6.51 40.93 -71.20
N ALA A 211 -7.70 40.48 -70.79
CA ALA A 211 -8.79 40.17 -71.71
C ALA A 211 -9.32 41.42 -72.45
N ALA A 212 -9.32 42.58 -71.79
CA ALA A 212 -9.72 43.84 -72.39
C ALA A 212 -8.66 44.37 -73.36
N THR A 213 -7.37 44.24 -73.01
CA THR A 213 -6.25 44.63 -73.88
C THR A 213 -6.14 43.73 -75.11
N VAL A 214 -6.38 42.43 -74.98
CA VAL A 214 -6.42 41.48 -76.11
C VAL A 214 -7.55 41.82 -77.07
N LYS A 215 -8.76 42.08 -76.56
CA LYS A 215 -9.91 42.50 -77.38
C LYS A 215 -9.64 43.82 -78.10
N ARG A 216 -9.06 44.80 -77.39
CA ARG A 216 -8.70 46.10 -77.96
C ARG A 216 -7.62 45.97 -79.04
N ALA A 217 -6.60 45.14 -78.81
CA ALA A 217 -5.57 44.87 -79.80
C ALA A 217 -6.15 44.24 -81.07
N GLY A 218 -7.10 43.30 -80.94
CA GLY A 218 -7.83 42.72 -82.08
C GLY A 218 -8.66 43.74 -82.86
N GLN A 219 -9.38 44.62 -82.16
CA GLN A 219 -10.18 45.68 -82.80
C GLN A 219 -9.28 46.67 -83.56
N LEU A 220 -8.19 47.12 -82.94
CA LEU A 220 -7.24 48.05 -83.57
C LEU A 220 -6.51 47.40 -84.75
N SER A 221 -6.16 46.11 -84.68
CA SER A 221 -5.55 45.41 -85.82
C SER A 221 -6.51 45.24 -86.99
N SER A 222 -7.81 45.03 -86.73
CA SER A 222 -8.83 44.99 -87.78
C SER A 222 -8.95 46.35 -88.46
N MET A 223 -9.10 47.44 -87.69
CA MET A 223 -9.18 48.79 -88.28
C MET A 223 -7.93 49.15 -89.09
N LEU A 224 -6.74 48.73 -88.62
CA LEU A 224 -5.50 48.93 -89.36
C LEU A 224 -5.49 48.15 -90.68
N ALA A 225 -6.02 46.92 -90.70
CA ALA A 225 -6.16 46.13 -91.91
C ALA A 225 -7.09 46.82 -92.91
N ASP A 226 -8.24 47.30 -92.44
CA ASP A 226 -9.24 48.01 -93.24
C ASP A 226 -8.62 49.28 -93.85
N TYR A 227 -7.95 50.10 -93.05
CA TYR A 227 -7.29 51.32 -93.55
C TYR A 227 -6.15 51.03 -94.53
N ASN A 228 -5.37 49.96 -94.32
CA ASN A 228 -4.32 49.57 -95.27
C ASN A 228 -4.92 49.06 -96.59
N ALA A 229 -6.00 48.29 -96.54
CA ALA A 229 -6.71 47.82 -97.73
C ALA A 229 -7.31 49.01 -98.49
N GLU A 230 -8.00 49.91 -97.80
CA GLU A 230 -8.53 51.16 -98.37
C GLU A 230 -7.42 52.02 -98.99
N GLU A 231 -6.27 52.20 -98.32
CA GLU A 231 -5.15 52.96 -98.89
C GLU A 231 -4.67 52.33 -100.20
N ILE A 232 -4.49 51.01 -100.23
CA ILE A 232 -4.07 50.29 -101.43
C ILE A 232 -5.13 50.44 -102.53
N HIS A 233 -6.42 50.30 -102.21
CA HIS A 233 -7.53 50.49 -103.14
C HIS A 233 -7.49 51.90 -103.75
N TYR A 234 -7.41 52.93 -102.92
CA TYR A 234 -7.35 54.32 -103.39
C TYR A 234 -6.12 54.61 -104.26
N ARG A 235 -4.97 53.97 -103.97
CA ARG A 235 -3.76 54.09 -104.80
C ARG A 235 -3.92 53.37 -106.13
N LEU A 236 -4.55 52.20 -106.14
CA LEU A 236 -4.82 51.40 -107.33
C LEU A 236 -5.84 52.10 -108.25
N ASP A 237 -6.96 52.56 -107.69
CA ASP A 237 -7.98 53.35 -108.39
C ASP A 237 -7.39 54.62 -108.99
N ARG A 238 -6.54 55.33 -108.24
CA ARG A 238 -5.85 56.51 -108.74
C ARG A 238 -4.95 56.18 -109.92
N LEU A 239 -4.13 55.13 -109.83
CA LEU A 239 -3.27 54.70 -110.93
C LEU A 239 -4.09 54.25 -112.15
N TYR A 240 -5.16 53.50 -111.93
CA TYR A 240 -6.09 53.09 -112.97
C TYR A 240 -6.67 54.30 -113.71
N LEU A 241 -7.20 55.29 -112.99
CA LEU A 241 -7.72 56.53 -113.58
C LEU A 241 -6.62 57.35 -114.28
N GLU A 242 -5.43 57.48 -113.68
CA GLU A 242 -4.29 58.18 -114.31
C GLU A 242 -3.83 57.49 -115.61
N THR A 243 -3.86 56.16 -115.68
CA THR A 243 -3.52 55.40 -116.90
C THR A 243 -4.57 55.54 -117.99
N ILE A 244 -5.87 55.54 -117.65
CA ILE A 244 -6.95 55.82 -118.61
C ILE A 244 -6.85 57.25 -119.15
N LEU A 245 -6.53 58.22 -118.30
CA LEU A 245 -6.41 59.63 -118.68
C LEU A 245 -5.13 59.93 -119.49
N SER A 246 -4.08 59.13 -119.34
CA SER A 246 -2.81 59.28 -120.06
C SER A 246 -2.74 58.51 -121.39
N GLY A 247 -3.81 57.80 -121.77
CA GLY A 247 -3.92 57.08 -123.04
C GLY A 247 -3.93 58.02 -124.27
N PRO A 248 -3.44 57.57 -125.44
CA PRO A 248 -3.28 58.42 -126.62
C PRO A 248 -4.61 59.02 -127.10
N PRO A 249 -4.61 60.27 -127.60
CA PRO A 249 -5.83 60.97 -127.98
C PRO A 249 -6.51 60.34 -129.21
N LYS A 250 -7.59 59.59 -128.96
CA LYS A 250 -8.76 59.29 -129.83
C LYS A 250 -8.56 59.31 -131.36
N ALA A 251 -7.52 58.68 -131.87
CA ALA A 251 -7.43 58.30 -133.28
C ALA A 251 -6.97 56.85 -133.34
N SER A 252 -7.92 55.96 -133.65
CA SER A 252 -7.77 54.49 -133.76
C SER A 252 -7.86 53.70 -132.45
N GLN A 253 -8.95 53.86 -131.70
CA GLN A 253 -9.40 52.84 -130.74
C GLN A 253 -9.75 51.56 -131.51
N THR A 254 -8.90 50.56 -131.43
CA THR A 254 -9.19 49.21 -131.91
C THR A 254 -9.99 48.45 -130.86
N ILE A 255 -10.92 47.58 -131.28
CA ILE A 255 -11.76 46.71 -130.42
C ILE A 255 -10.92 45.93 -129.37
N THR A 256 -9.63 45.74 -129.63
CA THR A 256 -8.66 45.11 -128.74
C THR A 256 -8.27 45.95 -127.52
N GLU A 257 -8.31 47.28 -127.58
CA GLU A 257 -7.99 48.16 -126.42
C GLU A 257 -9.12 48.15 -125.38
N ASP A 258 -10.37 48.20 -125.85
CA ASP A 258 -11.55 48.10 -124.97
C ASP A 258 -11.64 46.71 -124.30
N GLN A 259 -11.24 45.65 -124.99
CA GLN A 259 -11.12 44.30 -124.41
C GLN A 259 -10.03 44.21 -123.35
N ASN A 260 -8.89 44.89 -123.56
CA ASN A 260 -7.80 44.94 -122.57
C ASN A 260 -8.20 45.75 -121.33
N ILE A 261 -8.97 46.83 -121.49
CA ILE A 261 -9.50 47.61 -120.36
C ILE A 261 -10.52 46.78 -119.55
N ALA A 262 -11.40 46.04 -120.23
CA ALA A 262 -12.35 45.15 -119.56
C ALA A 262 -11.65 43.99 -118.82
N ALA A 263 -10.63 43.38 -119.43
CA ALA A 263 -9.83 42.34 -118.78
C ALA A 263 -9.07 42.87 -117.55
N LEU A 264 -8.49 44.08 -117.64
CA LEU A 264 -7.84 44.73 -116.51
C LEU A 264 -8.82 45.09 -115.39
N GLN A 265 -10.05 45.47 -115.73
CA GLN A 265 -11.10 45.73 -114.75
C GLN A 265 -11.52 44.44 -114.01
N ASP A 266 -11.71 43.32 -114.73
CA ASP A 266 -12.03 42.03 -114.11
C ASP A 266 -10.88 41.54 -113.20
N GLU A 267 -9.63 41.74 -113.61
CA GLU A 267 -8.45 41.45 -112.79
C GLU A 267 -8.38 42.35 -111.54
N LEU A 268 -8.75 43.63 -111.66
CA LEU A 268 -8.83 44.58 -110.54
C LEU A 268 -9.90 44.16 -109.52
N GLU A 269 -11.09 43.80 -110.01
CA GLU A 269 -12.21 43.34 -109.18
C GLU A 269 -11.88 42.02 -108.46
N SER A 270 -11.08 41.14 -109.09
CA SER A 270 -10.55 39.93 -108.44
C SER A 270 -9.45 40.22 -107.41
N LEU A 271 -8.67 41.29 -107.58
CA LEU A 271 -7.53 41.62 -106.73
C LEU A 271 -7.95 42.28 -105.40
N TYR A 272 -9.05 43.03 -105.38
CA TYR A 272 -9.55 43.69 -104.16
C TYR A 272 -9.78 42.77 -102.95
N PRO A 273 -10.48 41.62 -103.06
CA PRO A 273 -10.62 40.71 -101.93
C PRO A 273 -9.27 40.09 -101.51
N GLU A 274 -8.32 39.93 -102.43
CA GLU A 274 -6.98 39.44 -102.09
C GLU A 274 -6.17 40.50 -101.31
N ILE A 275 -6.29 41.78 -101.67
CA ILE A 275 -5.69 42.91 -100.94
C ILE A 275 -6.23 42.96 -99.50
N GLU A 276 -7.53 42.79 -99.30
CA GLU A 276 -8.16 42.76 -97.96
C GLU A 276 -7.59 41.61 -97.10
N ILE A 277 -7.50 40.39 -97.67
CA ILE A 277 -6.93 39.22 -96.97
C ILE A 277 -5.44 39.44 -96.67
N LEU A 278 -4.66 39.98 -97.62
CA LEU A 278 -3.23 40.25 -97.43
C LEU A 278 -2.98 41.35 -96.40
N ALA A 279 -3.80 42.41 -96.40
CA ALA A 279 -3.74 43.46 -95.39
C ALA A 279 -4.08 42.90 -93.99
N GLU A 280 -5.11 42.04 -93.89
CA GLU A 280 -5.46 41.36 -92.64
C GLU A 280 -4.34 40.42 -92.16
N MET A 281 -3.75 39.61 -93.05
CA MET A 281 -2.63 38.73 -92.68
C MET A 281 -1.39 39.52 -92.26
N SER A 282 -1.04 40.57 -92.99
CA SER A 282 0.12 41.42 -92.71
C SER A 282 -0.01 42.11 -91.35
N THR A 283 -1.17 42.73 -91.08
CA THR A 283 -1.43 43.40 -89.80
C THR A 283 -1.52 42.43 -88.63
N LYS A 284 -2.09 41.23 -88.84
CA LYS A 284 -2.07 40.16 -87.84
C LYS A 284 -0.66 39.71 -87.50
N GLN A 285 0.18 39.48 -88.50
CA GLN A 285 1.55 38.99 -88.33
C GLN A 285 2.47 40.05 -87.72
N GLN A 286 2.35 41.32 -88.13
CA GLN A 286 3.22 42.40 -87.68
C GLN A 286 2.84 42.97 -86.31
N PHE A 287 1.54 43.04 -85.98
CA PHE A 287 1.08 43.72 -84.78
C PHE A 287 0.30 42.83 -83.84
N HIS A 288 -0.73 42.12 -84.34
CA HIS A 288 -1.63 41.36 -83.46
C HIS A 288 -0.91 40.23 -82.72
N GLU A 289 -0.22 39.35 -83.45
CA GLU A 289 0.48 38.20 -82.86
C GLU A 289 1.60 38.60 -81.88
N PRO A 290 2.48 39.57 -82.18
CA PRO A 290 3.49 40.02 -81.22
C PRO A 290 2.88 40.60 -79.95
N ILE A 291 1.80 41.38 -80.05
CA ILE A 291 1.10 41.92 -78.88
C ILE A 291 0.51 40.79 -78.02
N LEU A 292 -0.12 39.79 -78.64
CA LEU A 292 -0.63 38.63 -77.91
C LEU A 292 0.49 37.84 -77.22
N ARG A 293 1.60 37.59 -77.92
CA ARG A 293 2.75 36.88 -77.35
C ARG A 293 3.34 37.62 -76.15
N GLU A 294 3.46 38.94 -76.23
CA GLU A 294 3.99 39.75 -75.12
C GLU A 294 3.04 39.75 -73.92
N ILE A 295 1.73 39.89 -74.13
CA ILE A 295 0.73 39.77 -73.06
C ILE A 295 0.80 38.38 -72.41
N GLN A 296 0.91 37.33 -73.22
CA GLN A 296 1.02 35.96 -72.71
C GLN A 296 2.32 35.74 -71.94
N ASN A 297 3.45 36.28 -72.40
CA ASN A 297 4.74 36.21 -71.71
C ASN A 297 4.72 36.96 -70.37
N GLN A 298 4.13 38.16 -70.32
CA GLN A 298 3.98 38.91 -69.08
C GLN A 298 3.08 38.15 -68.08
N HIS A 299 2.00 37.54 -68.58
CA HIS A 299 1.11 36.74 -67.76
C HIS A 299 1.79 35.48 -67.20
N THR A 300 2.57 34.75 -68.01
CA THR A 300 3.31 33.57 -67.53
C THR A 300 4.39 33.97 -66.53
N GLN A 301 5.08 35.09 -66.72
CA GLN A 301 6.05 35.63 -65.76
C GLN A 301 5.40 36.04 -64.43
N LEU A 302 4.27 36.76 -64.48
CA LEU A 302 3.52 37.15 -63.29
C LEU A 302 2.97 35.92 -62.55
N ARG A 303 2.47 34.92 -63.27
CA ARG A 303 2.04 33.64 -62.69
C ARG A 303 3.19 32.93 -62.00
N ALA A 304 4.32 32.73 -62.68
CA ALA A 304 5.49 32.07 -62.10
C ALA A 304 6.00 32.81 -60.84
N ALA A 305 6.08 34.14 -60.88
CA ALA A 305 6.47 34.94 -59.72
C ALA A 305 5.44 34.89 -58.58
N SER A 306 4.15 34.76 -58.89
CA SER A 306 3.09 34.60 -57.89
C SER A 306 3.10 33.21 -57.26
N GLU A 307 3.38 32.18 -58.07
CA GLU A 307 3.49 30.79 -57.64
C GLU A 307 4.68 30.62 -56.71
N GLU A 308 5.85 31.14 -57.06
CA GLU A 308 7.05 31.11 -56.20
C GLU A 308 6.81 31.84 -54.86
N LYS A 309 6.06 32.94 -54.88
CA LYS A 309 5.67 33.66 -53.67
C LYS A 309 4.70 32.85 -52.80
N LEU A 310 3.73 32.16 -53.43
CA LEU A 310 2.76 31.30 -52.74
C LEU A 310 3.42 30.04 -52.18
N GLU A 311 4.36 29.43 -52.89
CA GLU A 311 5.15 28.30 -52.42
C GLU A 311 5.96 28.68 -51.18
N ARG A 312 6.70 29.80 -51.24
CA ARG A 312 7.42 30.33 -50.06
C ARG A 312 6.48 30.61 -48.89
N ALA A 313 5.28 31.12 -49.17
CA ALA A 313 4.27 31.35 -48.15
C ALA A 313 3.78 30.05 -47.50
N LEU A 314 3.57 29.01 -48.31
CA LEU A 314 3.14 27.70 -47.88
C LEU A 314 4.22 27.01 -47.03
N ASP A 315 5.48 27.07 -47.44
CA ASP A 315 6.61 26.51 -46.68
C ASP A 315 6.71 27.15 -45.29
N VAL A 316 6.62 28.48 -45.21
CA VAL A 316 6.61 29.20 -43.92
C VAL A 316 5.45 28.76 -43.04
N LEU A 317 4.25 28.58 -43.60
CA LEU A 317 3.09 28.11 -42.84
C LEU A 317 3.26 26.66 -42.36
N ILE A 318 3.87 25.79 -43.16
CA ILE A 318 4.21 24.42 -42.76
C ILE A 318 5.21 24.43 -41.60
N ASP A 319 6.29 25.20 -41.71
CA ASP A 319 7.31 25.32 -40.67
C ASP A 319 6.73 25.86 -39.36
N MET A 320 5.88 26.89 -39.45
CA MET A 320 5.16 27.42 -38.27
C MET A 320 4.24 26.37 -37.65
N THR A 321 3.51 25.59 -38.47
CA THR A 321 2.57 24.59 -37.98
C THR A 321 3.29 23.42 -37.30
N THR A 322 4.35 22.91 -37.90
CA THR A 322 5.19 21.83 -37.32
C THR A 322 5.90 22.29 -36.04
N SER A 323 6.41 23.52 -36.02
CA SER A 323 7.00 24.15 -34.82
C SER A 323 5.99 24.32 -33.68
N LYS A 324 4.72 24.64 -33.99
CA LYS A 324 3.65 24.68 -32.98
C LYS A 324 3.27 23.29 -32.51
N GLN A 325 3.19 22.31 -33.40
CA GLN A 325 2.84 20.93 -33.05
C GLN A 325 3.88 20.30 -32.11
N THR A 326 5.17 20.43 -32.41
CA THR A 326 6.26 19.96 -31.54
C THR A 326 6.20 20.63 -30.17
N LEU A 327 5.92 21.93 -30.13
CA LEU A 327 5.79 22.66 -28.87
C LEU A 327 4.57 22.23 -28.05
N THR A 328 3.42 21.96 -28.70
CA THR A 328 2.25 21.41 -28.02
C THR A 328 2.49 20.01 -27.48
N GLN A 329 3.23 19.17 -28.22
CA GLN A 329 3.61 17.84 -27.75
C GLN A 329 4.49 17.93 -26.49
N HIS A 330 5.51 18.79 -26.50
CA HIS A 330 6.34 19.01 -25.32
C HIS A 330 5.56 19.57 -24.13
N LEU A 331 4.59 20.46 -24.36
CA LEU A 331 3.72 20.93 -23.28
C LEU A 331 2.87 19.79 -22.71
N HIS A 332 2.35 18.90 -23.54
CA HIS A 332 1.53 17.77 -23.11
C HIS A 332 2.34 16.71 -22.33
N GLU A 333 3.54 16.36 -22.81
CA GLU A 333 4.49 15.50 -22.08
C GLU A 333 4.83 16.08 -20.71
N ARG A 334 4.85 17.42 -20.59
CA ARG A 334 5.10 18.09 -19.32
C ARG A 334 3.89 18.15 -18.41
N GLU A 335 2.71 18.47 -18.95
CA GLU A 335 1.45 18.44 -18.22
C GLU A 335 1.24 17.06 -17.58
N SER A 336 1.37 15.99 -18.37
CA SER A 336 1.33 14.62 -17.83
C SER A 336 2.38 14.34 -16.76
N SER A 337 3.62 14.85 -16.91
CA SER A 337 4.64 14.72 -15.85
C SER A 337 4.29 15.49 -14.57
N CYS A 338 3.62 16.64 -14.68
CA CYS A 338 3.15 17.42 -13.53
C CYS A 338 1.98 16.70 -12.84
N GLU A 339 1.01 16.20 -13.62
CA GLU A 339 -0.11 15.40 -13.11
C GLU A 339 0.37 14.16 -12.36
N LEU A 340 1.37 13.44 -12.89
CA LEU A 340 1.96 12.29 -12.20
C LEU A 340 2.63 12.69 -10.89
N LEU A 341 3.31 13.84 -10.85
CA LEU A 341 3.93 14.35 -9.63
C LEU A 341 2.87 14.74 -8.60
N GLU A 342 1.78 15.38 -9.01
CA GLU A 342 0.64 15.73 -8.15
C GLU A 342 -0.08 14.48 -7.62
N GLN A 343 -0.28 13.47 -8.47
CA GLN A 343 -0.82 12.17 -8.05
C GLN A 343 0.10 11.48 -7.05
N LEU A 344 1.41 11.47 -7.28
CA LEU A 344 2.38 10.90 -6.34
C LEU A 344 2.38 11.68 -5.01
N ALA A 345 2.27 13.00 -5.06
CA ALA A 345 2.19 13.85 -3.87
C ALA A 345 0.90 13.59 -3.06
N THR A 346 -0.26 13.44 -3.73
CA THR A 346 -1.52 13.12 -3.05
C THR A 346 -1.53 11.71 -2.46
N LEU A 347 -0.97 10.73 -3.16
CA LEU A 347 -0.79 9.37 -2.64
C LEU A 347 0.12 9.37 -1.40
N TYR A 348 1.25 10.09 -1.46
CA TYR A 348 2.13 10.26 -0.31
C TYR A 348 1.41 10.90 0.88
N GLN A 349 0.62 11.96 0.67
CA GLN A 349 -0.16 12.60 1.73
C GLN A 349 -1.21 11.66 2.34
N SER A 350 -1.81 10.77 1.53
CA SER A 350 -2.79 9.78 2.02
C SER A 350 -2.15 8.67 2.86
N GLU A 351 -0.91 8.26 2.53
CA GLU A 351 -0.14 7.24 3.25
C GLU A 351 0.45 7.77 4.56
N VAL A 352 0.98 8.99 4.56
CA VAL A 352 1.62 9.59 5.75
C VAL A 352 0.58 10.03 6.79
N GLY A 353 -0.71 10.10 6.43
CA GLY A 353 -1.79 10.47 7.33
C GLY A 353 -1.67 11.90 7.90
N ASN A 354 -0.72 12.68 7.40
CA ASN A 354 -0.45 14.04 7.83
C ASN A 354 -0.72 14.96 6.64
N PRO A 355 -1.83 15.73 6.65
CA PRO A 355 -2.07 16.69 5.60
C PRO A 355 -1.03 17.81 5.75
N LEU A 356 -0.02 17.81 4.88
CA LEU A 356 0.76 19.01 4.65
C LEU A 356 -0.25 20.06 4.19
N VAL A 357 -0.49 21.06 5.03
CA VAL A 357 -1.35 22.22 4.75
C VAL A 357 -0.80 22.87 3.48
N THR A 358 -1.35 22.46 2.35
CA THR A 358 -1.11 23.08 1.07
C THR A 358 -2.28 24.04 0.90
N GLN A 359 -2.02 25.33 1.16
CA GLN A 359 -2.97 26.39 0.84
C GLN A 359 -3.40 26.23 -0.64
N PRO A 360 -4.71 26.29 -0.95
CA PRO A 360 -5.16 26.24 -2.33
C PRO A 360 -4.90 27.59 -3.01
N PRO A 361 -4.21 27.65 -4.17
CA PRO A 361 -4.40 28.77 -5.06
C PRO A 361 -5.76 28.62 -5.74
N SER A 362 -6.68 29.43 -5.25
CA SER A 362 -7.83 29.99 -5.94
C SER A 362 -7.82 29.87 -7.48
N ARG A 363 -8.90 29.30 -8.01
CA ARG A 363 -9.66 29.75 -9.20
C ARG A 363 -9.05 29.46 -10.57
N ARG A 364 -9.52 28.36 -11.19
CA ARG A 364 -10.29 28.34 -12.46
C ARG A 364 -10.50 26.89 -12.92
N GLU A 365 -11.63 26.30 -12.55
CA GLU A 365 -12.17 25.13 -13.25
C GLU A 365 -13.50 25.53 -13.88
N SER A 366 -13.39 25.96 -15.12
CA SER A 366 -14.51 26.03 -16.05
C SER A 366 -14.10 25.32 -17.32
N LEU A 367 -14.95 24.38 -17.74
CA LEU A 367 -15.02 23.77 -19.07
C LEU A 367 -13.91 22.77 -19.43
N ARG A 368 -14.21 21.48 -19.23
CA ARG A 368 -14.54 20.61 -20.38
C ARG A 368 -15.12 19.26 -19.94
N ARG A 369 -16.37 19.02 -20.34
CA ARG A 369 -16.95 17.68 -20.46
C ARG A 369 -16.77 17.20 -21.90
N ARG A 370 -16.60 15.87 -22.01
CA ARG A 370 -16.85 14.96 -23.14
C ARG A 370 -15.92 15.02 -24.36
N SER A 371 -15.20 13.91 -24.55
CA SER A 371 -15.31 13.12 -25.79
C SER A 371 -14.98 11.65 -25.48
N MET A 372 -15.73 10.76 -26.13
CA MET A 372 -15.75 9.32 -25.96
C MET A 372 -14.63 8.61 -26.74
N GLN A 373 -14.21 7.47 -26.16
CA GLN A 373 -13.88 6.18 -26.77
C GLN A 373 -12.78 6.05 -27.85
N ALA A 374 -11.80 5.22 -27.43
CA ALA A 374 -11.30 4.01 -28.09
C ALA A 374 -10.59 4.13 -29.45
N GLY A 375 -9.32 3.70 -29.46
CA GLY A 375 -8.62 3.37 -30.69
C GLY A 375 -7.10 3.33 -30.55
N LEU A 376 -6.60 2.19 -30.08
CA LEU A 376 -5.44 1.47 -30.65
C LEU A 376 -4.10 2.22 -30.89
N LEU A 377 -3.08 1.64 -30.23
CA LEU A 377 -1.68 1.50 -30.66
C LEU A 377 -0.79 2.76 -30.53
N LEU A 378 0.15 2.73 -29.58
CA LEU A 378 1.58 2.58 -29.86
C LEU A 378 2.37 2.33 -28.56
N ALA A 379 3.50 1.63 -28.72
CA ALA A 379 4.29 0.93 -27.72
C ALA A 379 5.02 1.79 -26.67
N PRO A 380 5.35 1.23 -25.48
CA PRO A 380 6.47 1.69 -24.67
C PRO A 380 7.76 0.92 -25.03
N PRO A 381 8.93 1.51 -24.75
CA PRO A 381 10.20 1.10 -25.35
C PRO A 381 10.75 -0.17 -24.70
N ARG A 382 11.40 -0.98 -25.54
CA ARG A 382 12.27 -2.08 -25.15
C ARG A 382 13.40 -1.53 -24.29
N THR A 383 13.41 -1.92 -23.02
CA THR A 383 14.62 -1.85 -22.19
C THR A 383 14.84 -3.22 -21.59
N ASN A 384 15.85 -3.92 -22.11
CA ASN A 384 16.32 -5.18 -21.55
C ASN A 384 16.78 -4.96 -20.11
N PRO A 385 16.39 -5.79 -19.14
CA PRO A 385 17.13 -5.91 -17.89
C PRO A 385 18.16 -7.05 -18.02
N THR A 386 19.40 -6.70 -17.73
CA THR A 386 20.51 -7.62 -17.44
C THR A 386 20.17 -8.55 -16.26
N PRO A 387 20.74 -9.77 -16.21
CA PRO A 387 20.42 -10.76 -15.18
C PRO A 387 21.15 -10.43 -13.87
N LEU A 388 20.40 -10.33 -12.78
CA LEU A 388 20.88 -10.29 -11.39
C LEU A 388 20.30 -11.50 -10.63
N PRO A 389 20.97 -11.93 -9.54
CA PRO A 389 21.23 -13.33 -9.27
C PRO A 389 20.02 -14.04 -8.67
N GLU A 390 19.90 -15.30 -9.06
CA GLU A 390 18.99 -16.31 -8.54
C GLU A 390 18.94 -16.24 -7.00
N GLN A 391 17.77 -15.85 -6.47
CA GLN A 391 17.45 -15.99 -5.05
C GLN A 391 16.71 -17.32 -4.88
N PRO A 392 17.40 -18.43 -4.56
CA PRO A 392 16.80 -19.76 -4.46
C PRO A 392 15.72 -19.83 -3.36
N ALA A 393 15.75 -18.91 -2.39
CA ALA A 393 14.72 -18.77 -1.37
C ALA A 393 13.37 -18.35 -1.96
N LEU A 394 13.35 -17.38 -2.89
CA LEU A 394 12.13 -16.91 -3.54
C LEU A 394 11.56 -17.98 -4.46
N GLU A 395 12.42 -18.66 -5.24
CA GLU A 395 12.00 -19.76 -6.10
C GLU A 395 11.46 -20.95 -5.31
N SER A 396 12.08 -21.29 -4.18
CA SER A 396 11.59 -22.35 -3.30
C SER A 396 10.23 -22.01 -2.70
N LEU A 397 10.01 -20.73 -2.36
CA LEU A 397 8.78 -20.24 -1.76
C LEU A 397 7.65 -20.17 -2.80
N LEU A 398 7.93 -19.69 -4.01
CA LEU A 398 6.98 -19.68 -5.13
C LEU A 398 6.59 -21.10 -5.56
N ARG A 399 7.56 -22.03 -5.59
CA ARG A 399 7.30 -23.46 -5.84
C ARG A 399 6.46 -24.10 -4.74
N ARG A 400 6.65 -23.70 -3.47
CA ARG A 400 5.85 -24.18 -2.33
C ARG A 400 4.42 -23.62 -2.34
N ILE A 401 4.19 -22.50 -3.01
CA ILE A 401 2.88 -21.85 -3.21
C ILE A 401 2.23 -22.30 -4.54
N GLY A 402 2.87 -23.18 -5.31
CA GLY A 402 2.33 -23.71 -6.57
C GLY A 402 2.40 -22.74 -7.75
N VAL A 403 3.17 -21.66 -7.64
CA VAL A 403 3.35 -20.65 -8.70
C VAL A 403 4.71 -20.83 -9.36
N SER A 404 4.72 -21.12 -10.67
CA SER A 404 5.96 -21.24 -11.44
C SER A 404 6.62 -19.85 -11.59
N PRO A 405 7.92 -19.71 -11.30
CA PRO A 405 8.64 -18.44 -11.41
C PRO A 405 8.65 -17.90 -12.85
N GLU A 406 8.52 -18.77 -13.85
CA GLU A 406 8.43 -18.36 -15.26
C GLU A 406 7.12 -17.63 -15.60
N SER A 407 6.05 -17.87 -14.84
CA SER A 407 4.74 -17.24 -15.08
C SER A 407 4.62 -15.80 -14.58
N VAL A 408 5.52 -15.39 -13.67
CA VAL A 408 5.60 -14.00 -13.17
C VAL A 408 6.50 -13.16 -14.08
N ILE A 409 7.47 -13.79 -14.74
CA ILE A 409 8.49 -13.11 -15.55
C ILE A 409 8.10 -13.04 -17.03
N ARG A 410 7.24 -13.95 -17.53
CA ARG A 410 6.72 -13.91 -18.90
C ARG A 410 5.19 -13.87 -18.92
N PRO A 411 4.56 -12.71 -19.22
CA PRO A 411 3.17 -12.73 -19.63
C PRO A 411 3.11 -13.41 -20.99
N ARG A 412 2.53 -14.61 -21.05
CA ARG A 412 2.17 -15.23 -22.32
C ARG A 412 1.03 -14.38 -22.90
N ALA A 413 1.41 -13.39 -23.71
CA ALA A 413 0.53 -12.76 -24.66
C ALA A 413 -0.09 -13.89 -25.50
N GLU A 414 -1.38 -13.77 -25.82
CA GLU A 414 -2.19 -14.80 -26.52
C GLU A 414 -2.85 -15.82 -25.58
N ASP A 415 -3.72 -15.36 -24.68
CA ASP A 415 -5.16 -15.66 -24.77
C ASP A 415 -5.97 -15.00 -23.64
N GLY A 416 -7.09 -14.36 -24.03
CA GLY A 416 -8.23 -13.99 -23.18
C GLY A 416 -7.95 -13.38 -21.80
N GLY A 417 -7.63 -12.08 -21.72
CA GLY A 417 -7.34 -11.38 -20.47
C GLY A 417 -8.40 -11.51 -19.35
N ALA A 418 -9.68 -11.70 -19.69
CA ALA A 418 -10.72 -11.92 -18.67
C ALA A 418 -10.76 -13.38 -18.16
N GLN A 419 -10.50 -14.35 -19.04
CA GLN A 419 -10.55 -15.78 -18.73
C GLN A 419 -9.29 -16.21 -18.00
N GLY A 420 -8.13 -15.68 -18.41
CA GLY A 420 -6.87 -15.84 -17.69
C GLY A 420 -6.91 -15.23 -16.28
N LEU A 421 -7.50 -14.05 -16.10
CA LEU A 421 -7.68 -13.47 -14.76
C LEU A 421 -8.64 -14.28 -13.89
N HIS A 422 -9.70 -14.83 -14.46
CA HIS A 422 -10.64 -15.69 -13.75
C HIS A 422 -9.99 -17.01 -13.32
N GLU A 423 -9.26 -17.65 -14.22
CA GLU A 423 -8.51 -18.88 -13.95
C GLU A 423 -7.40 -18.64 -12.91
N LYS A 424 -6.75 -17.46 -12.93
CA LYS A 424 -5.79 -17.04 -11.90
C LYS A 424 -6.43 -16.79 -10.55
N ARG A 425 -7.65 -16.21 -10.52
CA ARG A 425 -8.41 -16.03 -9.28
C ARG A 425 -8.82 -17.36 -8.67
N ILE A 426 -9.25 -18.31 -9.51
CA ILE A 426 -9.58 -19.67 -9.09
C ILE A 426 -8.32 -20.36 -8.54
N GLN A 427 -7.20 -20.31 -9.25
CA GLN A 427 -5.92 -20.87 -8.80
C GLN A 427 -5.48 -20.27 -7.45
N LEU A 428 -5.59 -18.95 -7.26
CA LEU A 428 -5.27 -18.30 -5.97
C LEU A 428 -6.19 -18.80 -4.86
N SER A 429 -7.51 -18.89 -5.11
CA SER A 429 -8.45 -19.39 -4.11
C SER A 429 -8.23 -20.88 -3.76
N GLU A 430 -7.81 -21.69 -4.74
CA GLU A 430 -7.44 -23.09 -4.55
C GLU A 430 -6.15 -23.23 -3.75
N THR A 431 -5.15 -22.39 -4.03
CA THR A 431 -3.88 -22.40 -3.26
C THR A 431 -4.06 -21.91 -1.82
N LEU A 432 -4.91 -20.91 -1.57
CA LEU A 432 -5.25 -20.46 -0.23
C LEU A 432 -5.94 -21.57 0.56
N ARG A 433 -6.95 -22.21 -0.03
CA ARG A 433 -7.63 -23.36 0.58
C ARG A 433 -6.69 -24.55 0.80
N ALA A 434 -5.76 -24.80 -0.12
CA ALA A 434 -4.75 -25.85 0.05
C ALA A 434 -3.76 -25.52 1.18
N LEU A 435 -3.40 -24.25 1.36
CA LEU A 435 -2.56 -23.78 2.46
C LEU A 435 -3.29 -23.84 3.81
N GLU A 436 -4.56 -23.45 3.87
CA GLU A 436 -5.42 -23.59 5.06
C GLU A 436 -5.48 -25.07 5.47
N MET A 437 -5.82 -25.97 4.54
CA MET A 437 -5.86 -27.41 4.82
C MET A 437 -4.48 -27.97 5.23
N ALA A 438 -3.38 -27.46 4.67
CA ALA A 438 -2.02 -27.91 4.99
C ALA A 438 -1.52 -27.39 6.35
N VAL A 439 -2.02 -26.24 6.82
CA VAL A 439 -1.75 -25.71 8.16
C VAL A 439 -2.60 -26.43 9.21
N ASP A 440 -3.85 -26.74 8.88
CA ASP A 440 -4.78 -27.40 9.79
C ASP A 440 -4.47 -28.89 9.98
N ALA A 441 -4.02 -29.61 8.93
CA ALA A 441 -3.69 -31.04 9.02
C ALA A 441 -2.64 -31.42 10.10
N PRO A 442 -1.47 -30.76 10.22
CA PRO A 442 -0.50 -31.04 11.28
C PRO A 442 -0.99 -30.58 12.67
N LEU A 443 -1.90 -29.61 12.72
CA LEU A 443 -2.49 -29.10 13.96
C LEU A 443 -3.51 -30.09 14.51
N VAL A 444 -4.43 -30.56 13.66
CA VAL A 444 -5.43 -31.59 13.99
C VAL A 444 -4.77 -32.90 14.39
N THR A 445 -3.71 -33.33 13.70
CA THR A 445 -2.99 -34.57 14.08
C THR A 445 -2.25 -34.45 15.42
N ARG A 446 -1.86 -33.24 15.85
CA ARG A 446 -1.25 -33.00 17.17
C ARG A 446 -2.26 -32.77 18.28
N LEU A 447 -3.43 -32.20 17.97
CA LEU A 447 -4.50 -31.94 18.94
C LEU A 447 -5.43 -33.14 19.14
N ALA A 448 -5.69 -33.95 18.12
CA ALA A 448 -6.58 -35.11 18.22
C ALA A 448 -6.17 -36.12 19.33
N PRO A 449 -4.87 -36.43 19.57
CA PRO A 449 -4.46 -37.26 20.70
C PRO A 449 -4.66 -36.56 22.06
N ALA A 450 -4.49 -35.24 22.12
CA ALA A 450 -4.70 -34.46 23.33
C ALA A 450 -6.20 -34.33 23.68
N ASP A 451 -7.04 -34.10 22.67
CA ASP A 451 -8.50 -34.05 22.81
C ASP A 451 -9.07 -35.41 23.20
N SER A 452 -8.61 -36.49 22.57
CA SER A 452 -9.02 -37.85 22.96
C SER A 452 -8.55 -38.23 24.37
N ALA A 453 -7.34 -37.82 24.78
CA ALA A 453 -6.88 -37.99 26.15
C ALA A 453 -7.70 -37.16 27.15
N LEU A 454 -8.08 -35.92 26.81
CA LEU A 454 -8.98 -35.08 27.59
C LEU A 454 -10.39 -35.69 27.68
N HIS A 455 -10.90 -36.27 26.59
CA HIS A 455 -12.19 -36.94 26.57
C HIS A 455 -12.18 -38.25 27.39
N LEU A 456 -11.06 -38.98 27.40
CA LEU A 456 -10.85 -40.17 28.23
C LEU A 456 -10.68 -39.81 29.71
N LEU A 457 -9.96 -38.73 30.01
CA LEU A 457 -9.83 -38.20 31.38
C LEU A 457 -11.17 -37.64 31.87
N GLY A 458 -11.91 -36.92 31.03
CA GLY A 458 -13.25 -36.43 31.31
C GLY A 458 -14.24 -37.57 31.53
N SER A 459 -14.28 -38.55 30.64
CA SER A 459 -15.16 -39.72 30.82
C SER A 459 -14.77 -40.58 32.03
N GLY A 460 -13.48 -40.69 32.36
CA GLY A 460 -13.00 -41.37 33.56
C GLY A 460 -13.31 -40.62 34.87
N LEU A 461 -13.19 -39.29 34.89
CA LEU A 461 -13.58 -38.46 36.04
C LEU A 461 -15.09 -38.41 36.24
N HIS A 462 -15.87 -38.43 35.15
CA HIS A 462 -17.32 -38.27 35.17
C HIS A 462 -18.11 -39.58 35.18
N ALA A 463 -17.47 -40.75 35.07
CA ALA A 463 -18.14 -42.06 35.10
C ALA A 463 -18.98 -42.31 36.37
N ASN A 464 -18.68 -41.61 37.47
CA ASN A 464 -19.37 -41.74 38.76
C ASN A 464 -20.05 -40.44 39.25
N SER A 465 -20.15 -39.40 38.42
CA SER A 465 -20.80 -38.13 38.81
C SER A 465 -22.10 -37.91 38.04
N GLN A 466 -23.23 -37.77 38.75
CA GLN A 466 -24.56 -37.49 38.16
C GLN A 466 -24.77 -36.03 37.73
N TYR A 467 -23.69 -35.23 37.65
CA TYR A 467 -23.76 -33.82 37.30
C TYR A 467 -22.90 -33.55 36.06
N GLU A 468 -23.54 -33.06 34.99
CA GLU A 468 -22.85 -32.43 33.87
C GLU A 468 -22.25 -31.10 34.36
N VAL A 469 -20.95 -31.07 34.60
CA VAL A 469 -20.23 -29.82 34.87
C VAL A 469 -19.86 -29.21 33.52
N SER A 470 -20.79 -28.47 32.94
CA SER A 470 -20.51 -27.62 31.79
C SER A 470 -19.80 -26.34 32.27
N LEU A 471 -18.54 -26.16 31.89
CA LEU A 471 -17.77 -24.91 32.05
C LEU A 471 -18.16 -23.84 31.02
N ARG A 472 -19.36 -23.97 30.44
CA ARG A 472 -19.88 -22.98 29.50
C ARG A 472 -20.62 -21.93 30.30
N ASP A 473 -20.16 -20.70 30.19
CA ASP A 473 -20.87 -19.56 30.75
C ASP A 473 -22.22 -19.41 30.04
N LEU A 474 -23.30 -19.67 30.78
CA LEU A 474 -24.68 -19.62 30.28
C LEU A 474 -25.04 -18.24 29.70
N GLU A 475 -24.33 -17.19 30.11
CA GLU A 475 -24.49 -15.85 29.53
C GLU A 475 -23.90 -15.78 28.12
N LEU A 476 -22.75 -16.40 27.89
CA LEU A 476 -22.10 -16.49 26.58
C LEU A 476 -22.88 -17.37 25.61
N GLU A 477 -23.46 -18.49 26.06
CA GLU A 477 -24.32 -19.32 25.22
C GLU A 477 -25.62 -18.59 24.84
N ARG A 478 -26.21 -17.82 25.76
CA ARG A 478 -27.37 -16.98 25.44
C ARG A 478 -27.02 -15.84 24.50
N ALA A 479 -25.85 -15.21 24.67
CA ALA A 479 -25.36 -14.17 23.79
C ALA A 479 -25.07 -14.72 22.39
N LEU A 480 -24.47 -15.91 22.27
CA LEU A 480 -24.24 -16.59 21.00
C LEU A 480 -25.55 -16.98 20.33
N ALA A 481 -26.52 -17.52 21.06
CA ALA A 481 -27.85 -17.83 20.52
C ALA A 481 -28.60 -16.58 20.05
N ALA A 482 -28.46 -15.45 20.75
CA ALA A 482 -29.02 -14.16 20.32
C ALA A 482 -28.34 -13.66 19.04
N LEU A 483 -27.01 -13.76 18.96
CA LEU A 483 -26.22 -13.31 17.80
C LEU A 483 -26.47 -14.21 16.57
N GLU A 484 -26.67 -15.52 16.76
CA GLU A 484 -27.14 -16.44 15.72
C GLU A 484 -28.56 -16.09 15.24
N GLY A 485 -29.43 -15.65 16.15
CA GLY A 485 -30.75 -15.11 15.83
C GLY A 485 -30.66 -13.86 14.95
N GLU A 486 -29.83 -12.89 15.34
CA GLU A 486 -29.56 -11.66 14.58
C GLU A 486 -28.94 -11.94 13.21
N LEU A 487 -28.00 -12.89 13.13
CA LEU A 487 -27.41 -13.35 11.86
C LEU A 487 -28.45 -14.03 10.97
N GLY A 488 -29.37 -14.81 11.54
CA GLY A 488 -30.48 -15.40 10.81
C GLY A 488 -31.47 -14.37 10.27
N GLU A 489 -31.71 -13.29 11.02
CA GLU A 489 -32.50 -12.14 10.55
C GLU A 489 -31.78 -11.35 9.45
N LEU A 490 -30.49 -11.08 9.60
CA LEU A 490 -29.67 -10.44 8.58
C LEU A 490 -29.61 -11.28 7.31
N GLN A 491 -29.46 -12.61 7.43
CA GLN A 491 -29.44 -13.52 6.30
C GLN A 491 -30.80 -13.56 5.59
N ARG A 492 -31.91 -13.48 6.33
CA ARG A 492 -33.25 -13.29 5.72
C ARG A 492 -33.38 -11.94 5.03
N GLY A 493 -32.86 -10.86 5.62
CA GLY A 493 -32.84 -9.54 5.01
C GLY A 493 -32.02 -9.52 3.71
N VAL A 494 -30.87 -10.18 3.70
CA VAL A 494 -30.01 -10.33 2.52
C VAL A 494 -30.65 -11.20 1.44
N ARG A 495 -31.37 -12.27 1.80
CA ARG A 495 -32.14 -13.07 0.83
C ARG A 495 -33.41 -12.38 0.33
N GLY A 496 -33.97 -11.45 1.11
CA GLY A 496 -35.13 -10.64 0.75
C GLY A 496 -34.78 -9.37 -0.03
N LEU A 497 -33.49 -9.03 -0.16
CA LEU A 497 -33.01 -7.95 -1.02
C LEU A 497 -33.02 -8.43 -2.47
N ASP A 498 -34.02 -7.96 -3.21
CA ASP A 498 -34.19 -8.27 -4.63
C ASP A 498 -33.13 -7.51 -5.46
N LEU A 499 -32.00 -8.16 -5.74
CA LEU A 499 -30.86 -7.62 -6.50
C LEU A 499 -31.20 -7.33 -7.97
N ASP A 500 -32.37 -7.76 -8.43
CA ASP A 500 -32.88 -7.48 -9.77
C ASP A 500 -33.34 -6.03 -9.95
N VAL A 501 -33.62 -5.29 -8.86
CA VAL A 501 -33.94 -3.85 -8.92
C VAL A 501 -32.73 -3.03 -9.40
N LEU A 502 -31.50 -3.47 -9.11
CA LEU A 502 -30.28 -2.81 -9.59
C LEU A 502 -30.00 -3.10 -11.08
N HIS A 503 -30.57 -4.18 -11.62
CA HIS A 503 -30.46 -4.54 -13.04
C HIS A 503 -31.63 -4.02 -13.89
N GLN A 504 -32.72 -3.55 -13.27
CA GLN A 504 -33.80 -2.87 -13.98
C GLN A 504 -33.34 -1.48 -14.44
N ARG A 505 -33.01 -1.41 -15.73
CA ARG A 505 -32.72 -0.19 -16.46
C ARG A 505 -33.89 0.79 -16.31
N ASP A 506 -33.63 1.92 -15.67
CA ASP A 506 -34.65 2.91 -15.31
C ASP A 506 -35.28 3.51 -16.57
N LYS A 507 -36.50 3.08 -16.89
CA LYS A 507 -37.24 3.49 -18.11
C LYS A 507 -37.44 4.99 -18.20
N THR A 508 -37.46 5.68 -17.05
CA THR A 508 -37.55 7.16 -17.01
C THR A 508 -36.28 7.82 -17.55
N ARG A 509 -35.12 7.20 -17.32
CA ARG A 509 -33.82 7.66 -17.78
C ARG A 509 -33.63 7.43 -19.28
N ASP A 510 -34.12 6.31 -19.81
CA ASP A 510 -34.13 6.05 -21.26
C ASP A 510 -35.10 7.01 -21.99
N HIS A 511 -36.29 7.28 -21.42
CA HIS A 511 -37.24 8.23 -22.04
C HIS A 511 -36.72 9.68 -22.01
N PHE A 512 -35.93 10.04 -21.00
CA PHE A 512 -35.24 11.33 -20.94
C PHE A 512 -34.11 11.42 -21.96
N LEU A 513 -33.36 10.32 -22.17
CA LEU A 513 -32.31 10.23 -23.17
C LEU A 513 -32.86 10.24 -24.61
N GLU A 514 -34.03 9.67 -24.88
CA GLU A 514 -34.67 9.76 -26.20
C GLU A 514 -35.21 11.15 -26.51
N ARG A 515 -35.62 11.91 -25.50
CA ARG A 515 -36.22 13.23 -25.69
C ARG A 515 -35.19 14.36 -25.82
N TRP A 516 -33.94 14.11 -25.45
CA TRP A 516 -32.85 15.09 -25.42
C TRP A 516 -31.51 14.57 -25.95
N GLY A 517 -31.52 13.40 -26.60
CA GLY A 517 -30.35 12.75 -27.23
C GLY A 517 -30.23 13.11 -28.70
#